data_AF-T1E7L7-F1
#
_entry.id   AF-T1E7L7-F1
#
_cell.length_a   1.000
_cell.length_b   1.000
_cell.length_c   1.000
_cell.angle_alpha   90.00
_cell.angle_beta   90.00
_cell.angle_gamma   90.00
#
_symmetry.space_group_name_H-M   'P 1'
#
loop_
_entity.id
_entity.type
_entity.pdbx_description
1 polymer ?
#
loop_
_entity_poly.entity_id
_entity_poly.type
_entity_poly.pdbx_seq_one_letter_code
_entity_poly.pdbx_strand_id
1 'polypeptide(L)'
;MPVKKQEAHRALELLEDYHSRLSTPQDRALRSAIERVIRIFKSRLFQALLDIQEFYELTLLDESKTVQQKTAETLLIASKWEQDNAIKANEVNRIKQQEQEQQQQLQQQQQQQQQQQLQQQQQQHALLYQPEEKQLIIELPSPRLTTTKVSR
;
A
#
# COMPACT_ATOMS: atom_id res chain seq x y z
N MET A 1 -26.36 12.38 -0.59
CA MET A 1 -27.59 11.91 0.10
C MET A 1 -27.40 12.11 1.59
N PRO A 2 -28.34 12.71 2.33
CA PRO A 2 -28.22 12.91 3.77
C PRO A 2 -28.52 11.60 4.51
N VAL A 3 -27.51 11.05 5.19
CA VAL A 3 -27.64 9.88 6.05
C VAL A 3 -28.54 10.28 7.23
N LYS A 4 -29.68 9.60 7.42
CA LYS A 4 -30.63 9.96 8.49
C LYS A 4 -29.96 9.62 9.83
N LYS A 5 -30.02 10.51 10.84
CA LYS A 5 -29.36 10.34 12.16
C LYS A 5 -29.55 8.95 12.81
N GLN A 6 -30.65 8.26 12.51
CA GLN A 6 -30.95 6.89 12.97
C GLN A 6 -29.99 5.84 12.37
N GLU A 7 -29.49 6.05 11.16
CA GLU A 7 -28.60 5.10 10.48
C GLU A 7 -27.17 5.13 11.06
N ALA A 8 -26.70 6.29 11.51
CA ALA A 8 -25.36 6.44 12.09
C ALA A 8 -25.23 5.76 13.46
N HIS A 9 -26.24 5.91 14.34
CA HIS A 9 -26.27 5.20 15.62
C HIS A 9 -26.41 3.69 15.42
N ARG A 10 -27.30 3.28 14.51
CA ARG A 10 -27.48 1.88 14.14
C ARG A 10 -26.19 1.25 13.59
N ALA A 11 -25.39 1.99 12.84
CA ALA A 11 -24.11 1.48 12.32
C ALA A 11 -23.10 1.14 13.43
N LEU A 12 -23.04 1.98 14.49
CA LEU A 12 -22.16 1.72 15.63
C LEU A 12 -22.69 0.54 16.47
N GLU A 13 -24.00 0.48 16.69
CA GLU A 13 -24.68 -0.62 17.40
C GLU A 13 -24.42 -1.97 16.72
N LEU A 14 -24.57 -2.05 15.39
CA LEU A 14 -24.29 -3.28 14.63
C LEU A 14 -22.82 -3.74 14.78
N LEU A 15 -21.87 -2.80 14.86
CA LEU A 15 -20.46 -3.11 15.03
C LEU A 15 -20.16 -3.62 16.45
N GLU A 16 -20.80 -3.02 17.46
CA GLU A 16 -20.72 -3.47 18.85
C GLU A 16 -21.38 -4.85 19.06
N ASP A 17 -22.51 -5.09 18.40
CA ASP A 17 -23.19 -6.39 18.36
C ASP A 17 -22.34 -7.48 17.70
N TYR A 18 -21.65 -7.16 16.60
CA TYR A 18 -20.74 -8.11 15.98
C TYR A 18 -19.53 -8.38 16.88
N HIS A 19 -18.98 -7.35 17.52
CA HIS A 19 -17.88 -7.48 18.49
C HIS A 19 -18.26 -8.37 19.69
N SER A 20 -19.48 -8.24 20.23
CA SER A 20 -19.93 -9.05 21.37
C SER A 20 -20.13 -10.54 21.02
N ARG A 21 -20.49 -10.84 19.77
CA ARG A 21 -20.66 -12.21 19.27
C ARG A 21 -19.33 -12.95 19.04
N LEU A 22 -18.21 -12.24 18.89
CA LEU A 22 -16.86 -12.82 18.75
C LEU A 22 -16.31 -13.28 20.11
N SER A 23 -16.78 -14.43 20.60
CA SER A 23 -16.37 -15.03 21.88
C SER A 23 -15.33 -16.15 21.75
N THR A 24 -15.05 -16.58 20.52
CA THR A 24 -14.13 -17.67 20.16
C THR A 24 -12.66 -17.24 20.29
N PRO A 25 -11.77 -18.10 20.83
CA PRO A 25 -10.36 -17.75 21.04
C PRO A 25 -9.59 -17.52 19.72
N GLN A 26 -10.02 -18.12 18.60
CA GLN A 26 -9.45 -17.84 17.28
C GLN A 26 -9.69 -16.40 16.82
N ASP A 27 -10.79 -15.78 17.24
CA ASP A 27 -11.20 -14.45 16.79
C ASP A 27 -10.67 -13.31 17.68
N ARG A 28 -9.79 -13.62 18.63
CA ARG A 28 -9.24 -12.62 19.58
C ARG A 28 -8.57 -11.45 18.88
N ALA A 29 -7.83 -11.71 17.79
CA ALA A 29 -7.17 -10.67 17.00
C ALA A 29 -8.20 -9.76 16.30
N LEU A 30 -9.24 -10.34 15.71
CA LEU A 30 -10.32 -9.61 15.05
C LEU A 30 -11.12 -8.76 16.06
N ARG A 31 -11.45 -9.35 17.21
CA ARG A 31 -12.13 -8.65 18.31
C ARG A 31 -11.34 -7.42 18.77
N SER A 32 -10.04 -7.58 19.00
CA SER A 32 -9.16 -6.46 19.40
C SER A 32 -9.06 -5.38 18.32
N ALA A 33 -9.01 -5.78 17.04
CA ALA A 33 -9.01 -4.83 15.92
C ALA A 33 -10.32 -4.03 15.86
N ILE A 34 -11.47 -4.68 16.03
CA ILE A 34 -12.78 -4.01 16.04
C ILE A 34 -12.92 -3.08 17.24
N GLU A 35 -12.51 -3.51 18.43
CA GLU A 35 -12.52 -2.66 19.63
C GLU A 35 -11.70 -1.37 19.40
N ARG A 36 -10.53 -1.50 18.76
CA ARG A 36 -9.69 -0.35 18.39
C ARG A 36 -10.41 0.58 17.42
N VAL A 37 -11.09 0.05 16.39
CA VAL A 37 -11.88 0.85 15.45
C VAL A 37 -12.99 1.61 16.18
N ILE A 38 -13.75 0.95 17.07
CA ILE A 38 -14.80 1.57 17.88
C ILE A 38 -14.22 2.70 18.74
N ARG A 39 -13.08 2.46 19.42
CA ARG A 39 -12.43 3.46 20.28
C ARG A 39 -11.98 4.69 19.48
N ILE A 40 -11.34 4.48 18.33
CA ILE A 40 -10.90 5.58 17.44
C ILE A 40 -12.11 6.36 16.92
N PHE A 41 -13.17 5.67 16.51
CA PHE A 41 -14.39 6.30 16.02
C PHE A 41 -15.04 7.18 17.09
N LYS A 42 -15.23 6.64 18.31
CA LYS A 42 -15.78 7.40 19.45
C LYS A 42 -14.92 8.62 19.77
N SER A 43 -13.59 8.48 19.82
CA SER A 43 -12.68 9.61 20.04
C SER A 43 -12.87 10.71 19.00
N ARG A 44 -12.95 10.36 17.71
CA ARG A 44 -13.16 11.33 16.63
C ARG A 44 -14.53 12.01 16.71
N LEU A 45 -15.56 11.27 17.08
CA LEU A 45 -16.89 11.82 17.31
C LEU A 45 -16.89 12.82 18.46
N PHE A 46 -16.27 12.47 19.59
CA PHE A 46 -16.15 13.38 20.74
C PHE A 46 -15.36 14.64 20.39
N GLN A 47 -14.25 14.53 19.66
CA GLN A 47 -13.51 15.70 19.20
C GLN A 47 -14.37 16.62 18.32
N ALA A 48 -15.09 16.06 17.35
CA ALA A 48 -15.99 16.86 16.51
C ALA A 48 -17.12 17.55 17.31
N LEU A 49 -17.63 16.89 18.36
CA LEU A 49 -18.62 17.48 19.25
C LEU A 49 -18.03 18.60 20.12
N LEU A 50 -16.80 18.43 20.61
CA LEU A 50 -16.08 19.45 21.36
C LEU A 50 -15.80 20.67 20.49
N ASP A 51 -15.38 20.49 19.24
CA ASP A 51 -15.15 21.59 18.29
C ASP A 51 -16.43 22.42 18.07
N ILE A 52 -17.60 21.76 18.00
CA ILE A 52 -18.91 22.44 17.91
C ILE A 52 -19.22 23.19 19.20
N GLN A 53 -18.97 22.56 20.36
CA GLN A 53 -19.23 23.17 21.66
C GLN A 53 -18.34 24.41 21.88
N GLU A 54 -17.05 24.32 21.57
CA GLU A 54 -16.10 25.44 21.64
C GLU A 54 -16.57 26.60 20.77
N PHE A 55 -16.97 26.33 19.53
CA PHE A 55 -17.55 27.35 18.65
C PHE A 55 -18.81 27.99 19.24
N TYR A 56 -19.71 27.18 19.81
CA TYR A 56 -20.92 27.69 20.45
C TYR A 56 -20.59 28.63 21.61
N GLU A 57 -19.65 28.24 22.48
CA GLU A 57 -19.25 29.03 23.65
C GLU A 57 -18.47 30.30 23.28
N LEU A 58 -17.50 30.22 22.35
CA LEU A 58 -16.62 31.34 22.00
C LEU A 58 -17.24 32.33 21.01
N THR A 59 -18.15 31.89 20.15
CA THR A 59 -18.74 32.75 19.11
C THR A 59 -20.20 33.06 19.41
N LEU A 60 -21.03 32.04 19.64
CA LEU A 60 -22.47 32.24 19.73
C LEU A 60 -22.93 32.76 21.09
N LEU A 61 -22.31 32.30 22.17
CA LEU A 61 -22.63 32.71 23.54
C LEU A 61 -22.00 34.05 23.95
N ASP A 62 -20.99 34.53 23.21
CA ASP A 62 -20.33 35.80 23.50
C ASP A 62 -21.26 37.00 23.22
N GLU A 63 -21.69 37.69 24.28
CA GLU A 63 -22.58 38.86 24.20
C GLU A 63 -21.87 40.13 23.70
N SER A 64 -20.53 40.15 23.70
CA SER A 64 -19.74 41.28 23.17
C SER A 64 -19.68 41.31 21.64
N LYS A 65 -19.97 40.18 20.99
CA LYS A 65 -19.95 40.04 19.53
C LYS A 65 -21.28 40.45 18.91
N THR A 66 -21.21 41.27 17.87
CA THR A 66 -22.37 41.61 17.04
C THR A 66 -22.86 40.43 16.23
N VAL A 67 -24.13 40.44 15.84
CA VAL A 67 -24.72 39.39 14.97
C VAL A 67 -23.94 39.24 13.67
N GLN A 68 -23.41 40.34 13.12
CA GLN A 68 -22.61 40.35 11.90
C GLN A 68 -21.28 39.63 12.10
N GLN A 69 -20.57 39.87 13.22
CA GLN A 69 -19.35 39.15 13.56
C GLN A 69 -19.62 37.66 13.77
N LYS A 70 -20.67 37.30 14.52
CA LYS A 70 -21.06 35.90 14.70
C LYS A 70 -21.34 35.20 13.38
N THR A 71 -22.02 35.90 12.46
CA THR A 71 -22.31 35.37 11.11
C THR A 71 -21.02 35.14 10.32
N ALA A 72 -20.10 36.10 10.33
CA ALA A 72 -18.82 35.97 9.64
C ALA A 72 -17.98 34.81 10.20
N GLU A 73 -17.86 34.69 11.52
CA GLU A 73 -17.14 33.59 12.19
C GLU A 73 -17.79 32.23 11.89
N THR A 74 -19.12 32.16 11.85
CA THR A 74 -19.86 30.93 11.49
C THR A 74 -19.59 30.49 10.06
N LEU A 75 -19.55 31.43 9.10
CA LEU A 75 -19.23 31.11 7.71
C LEU A 75 -17.78 30.64 7.55
N LEU A 76 -16.86 31.24 8.31
CA LEU A 76 -15.45 30.85 8.29
C LEU A 76 -15.24 29.44 8.82
N ILE A 77 -15.86 29.08 9.96
CA ILE A 77 -15.70 27.74 10.52
C ILE A 77 -16.33 26.66 9.62
N ALA A 78 -17.48 26.96 9.01
CA ALA A 78 -18.09 26.07 8.02
C ALA A 78 -17.17 25.84 6.82
N SER A 79 -16.63 26.92 6.23
CA SER A 79 -15.70 26.85 5.10
C SER A 79 -14.44 26.07 5.46
N LYS A 80 -13.91 26.25 6.67
CA LYS A 80 -12.75 25.51 7.18
C LYS A 80 -13.03 24.01 7.25
N TRP A 81 -14.17 23.60 7.82
CA TRP A 81 -14.53 22.18 7.91
C TRP A 81 -14.73 21.52 6.55
N GLU A 82 -15.26 22.25 5.56
CA GLU A 82 -15.37 21.77 4.18
C GLU A 82 -14.00 21.56 3.54
N GLN A 83 -13.07 22.50 3.72
CA GLN A 83 -11.71 22.41 3.20
C GLN A 83 -10.90 21.28 3.87
N ASP A 84 -10.97 21.14 5.19
CA ASP A 84 -10.28 20.08 5.92
C ASP A 84 -10.68 18.68 5.43
N ASN A 85 -11.95 18.50 5.06
CA ASN A 85 -12.44 17.25 4.47
C ASN A 85 -11.88 17.03 3.06
N ALA A 86 -11.81 18.08 2.23
CA ALA A 86 -11.24 18.00 0.89
C ALA A 86 -9.73 17.70 0.90
N ILE A 87 -8.99 18.33 1.81
CA ILE A 87 -7.54 18.10 1.97
C ILE A 87 -7.27 16.64 2.35
N LYS A 88 -8.00 16.11 3.35
CA LYS A 88 -7.88 14.70 3.76
C LYS A 88 -8.17 13.73 2.60
N ALA A 89 -9.19 14.01 1.79
CA ALA A 89 -9.50 13.19 0.62
C ALA A 89 -8.37 13.22 -0.43
N ASN A 90 -7.82 14.41 -0.69
CA ASN A 90 -6.72 14.58 -1.65
C ASN A 90 -5.42 13.92 -1.18
N GLU A 91 -5.14 13.95 0.12
CA GLU A 91 -3.97 13.29 0.72
C GLU A 91 -4.06 11.76 0.59
N VAL A 92 -5.22 11.17 0.87
CA VAL A 92 -5.46 9.73 0.66
C VAL A 92 -5.28 9.35 -0.81
N ASN A 93 -5.75 10.17 -1.74
CA ASN A 93 -5.57 9.92 -3.17
C ASN A 93 -4.09 9.98 -3.57
N ARG A 94 -3.33 10.95 -3.04
CA ARG A 94 -1.88 11.06 -3.28
C ARG A 94 -1.10 9.87 -2.74
N ILE A 95 -1.41 9.42 -1.52
CA ILE A 95 -0.75 8.24 -0.91
C ILE A 95 -1.00 6.99 -1.77
N LYS A 96 -2.24 6.76 -2.20
CA LYS A 96 -2.57 5.65 -3.09
C LYS A 96 -1.82 5.71 -4.42
N GLN A 97 -1.65 6.91 -4.97
CA GLN A 97 -0.89 7.13 -6.21
C GLN A 97 0.58 6.77 -6.02
N GLN A 98 1.18 7.21 -4.92
CA GLN A 98 2.58 6.87 -4.57
C GLN A 98 2.77 5.36 -4.34
N GLU A 99 1.84 4.70 -3.66
CA GLU A 99 1.90 3.24 -3.45
C GLU A 99 1.81 2.46 -4.79
N GLN A 100 0.97 2.92 -5.72
CA GLN A 100 0.86 2.33 -7.06
C GLN A 100 2.13 2.51 -7.89
N GLU A 101 2.71 3.71 -7.88
CA GLU A 101 3.97 4.00 -8.57
C GLU A 101 5.12 3.15 -8.01
N GLN A 102 5.17 3.01 -6.68
CA GLN A 102 6.18 2.20 -6.02
C GLN A 102 6.02 0.71 -6.33
N GLN A 103 4.79 0.19 -6.37
CA GLN A 103 4.53 -1.18 -6.82
C GLN A 103 4.92 -1.41 -8.28
N GLN A 104 4.61 -0.48 -9.18
CA GLN A 104 5.02 -0.59 -10.58
C GLN A 104 6.54 -0.59 -10.73
N GLN A 105 7.26 0.24 -9.97
CA GLN A 105 8.72 0.24 -9.97
C GLN A 105 9.29 -1.10 -9.47
N LEU A 106 8.77 -1.64 -8.36
CA LEU A 106 9.21 -2.96 -7.88
C LEU A 106 8.96 -4.05 -8.92
N GLN A 107 7.83 -4.00 -9.62
CA GLN A 107 7.48 -5.00 -10.63
C GLN A 107 8.37 -4.89 -11.88
N GLN A 108 8.69 -3.68 -12.34
CA GLN A 108 9.67 -3.49 -13.42
C GLN A 108 11.05 -3.98 -13.01
N GLN A 109 11.48 -3.72 -11.77
CA GLN A 109 12.79 -4.15 -11.29
C GLN A 109 12.89 -5.69 -11.21
N GLN A 110 11.82 -6.37 -10.79
CA GLN A 110 11.77 -7.84 -10.86
C GLN A 110 11.83 -8.37 -12.29
N GLN A 111 11.11 -7.77 -13.24
CA GLN A 111 11.17 -8.20 -14.65
C GLN A 111 12.58 -8.04 -15.25
N GLN A 112 13.27 -6.94 -14.95
CA GLN A 112 14.63 -6.73 -15.42
C GLN A 112 15.61 -7.78 -14.86
N GLN A 113 15.50 -8.12 -13.57
CA GLN A 113 16.33 -9.18 -12.98
C GLN A 113 16.06 -10.55 -13.63
N GLN A 114 14.80 -10.86 -13.94
CA GLN A 114 14.43 -12.12 -14.57
C GLN A 114 14.97 -12.23 -16.00
N GLN A 115 14.92 -11.13 -16.78
CA GLN A 115 15.53 -11.08 -18.11
C GLN A 115 17.05 -11.25 -18.06
N GLN A 116 17.74 -10.59 -17.12
CA GLN A 116 19.18 -10.75 -16.97
C GLN A 116 19.58 -12.19 -16.63
N GLN A 117 18.82 -12.87 -15.77
CA GLN A 117 19.05 -14.29 -15.47
C GLN A 117 18.86 -15.18 -16.71
N LEU A 118 17.79 -14.98 -17.48
CA LEU A 118 17.55 -15.72 -18.72
C LEU A 118 18.67 -15.52 -19.73
N GLN A 119 19.18 -14.30 -19.84
CA GLN A 119 20.26 -13.98 -20.78
C GLN A 119 21.59 -14.62 -20.34
N GLN A 120 21.90 -14.63 -19.04
CA GLN A 120 23.05 -15.37 -18.52
C GLN A 120 22.92 -16.88 -18.74
N GLN A 121 21.72 -17.45 -18.58
CA GLN A 121 21.46 -18.86 -18.86
C GLN A 121 21.69 -19.18 -20.35
N GLN A 122 21.19 -18.35 -21.26
CA GLN A 122 21.40 -18.53 -22.70
C GLN A 122 22.87 -18.41 -23.09
N GLN A 123 23.63 -17.48 -22.51
CA GLN A 123 25.08 -17.36 -22.74
C GLN A 123 25.84 -18.60 -22.24
N GLN A 124 25.51 -19.11 -21.05
CA GLN A 124 26.06 -20.36 -20.53
C GLN A 124 25.71 -21.55 -21.44
N HIS A 125 24.48 -21.61 -21.95
CA HIS A 125 24.05 -22.64 -22.89
C HIS A 125 24.79 -22.54 -24.23
N ALA A 126 25.05 -21.34 -24.75
CA ALA A 126 25.81 -21.14 -25.98
C ALA A 126 27.29 -21.55 -25.83
N LEU A 127 27.88 -21.38 -24.64
CA LEU A 127 29.25 -21.84 -24.35
C LEU A 127 29.36 -23.37 -24.23
N LEU A 128 28.28 -24.05 -23.82
CA LEU A 128 28.25 -25.52 -23.69
C LEU A 128 28.03 -26.26 -25.03
N TYR A 129 27.51 -25.57 -26.05
CA TYR A 129 27.24 -26.12 -27.37
C TYR A 129 28.04 -25.36 -28.44
N GLN A 130 29.35 -25.61 -28.51
CA GLN A 130 30.12 -25.25 -29.71
C GLN A 130 29.81 -26.27 -30.82
N PRO A 131 29.42 -25.85 -32.04
CA PRO A 131 29.29 -26.77 -33.15
C PRO A 131 30.68 -27.25 -33.56
N GLU A 132 30.95 -28.55 -33.38
CA GLU A 132 32.09 -29.23 -33.99
C GLU A 132 31.98 -29.06 -35.52
N GLU A 133 32.80 -28.16 -36.08
CA GLU A 133 32.96 -28.05 -37.52
C GLU A 133 33.49 -29.38 -38.08
N LYS A 134 32.81 -29.84 -39.12
CA LYS A 134 32.91 -31.17 -39.70
C LYS A 134 34.34 -31.49 -40.15
N GLN A 135 34.84 -32.60 -39.62
CA GLN A 135 35.97 -33.36 -40.18
C GLN A 135 35.70 -33.65 -41.67
N LEU A 136 36.48 -33.06 -42.57
CA LEU A 136 36.64 -33.52 -43.95
C LEU A 136 37.79 -34.54 -43.95
N ILE A 137 37.44 -35.82 -43.81
CA ILE A 137 38.32 -36.97 -43.95
C ILE A 137 38.48 -37.23 -45.46
N ILE A 138 39.66 -36.96 -46.01
CA ILE A 138 40.14 -37.63 -47.23
C ILE A 138 41.34 -38.49 -46.85
N GLU A 139 41.21 -39.76 -47.24
CA GLU A 139 42.00 -40.95 -46.93
C GLU A 139 43.50 -40.84 -47.28
N LEU A 140 44.38 -41.46 -46.48
CA LEU A 140 45.01 -42.76 -46.76
C LEU A 140 46.03 -43.14 -45.65
N PRO A 141 46.34 -44.44 -45.47
CA PRO A 141 46.80 -45.03 -44.22
C PRO A 141 48.32 -45.01 -44.02
N SER A 142 48.72 -44.99 -42.74
CA SER A 142 50.07 -45.23 -42.18
C SER A 142 50.74 -46.48 -42.79
N PRO A 143 52.08 -46.71 -42.72
CA PRO A 143 52.82 -46.79 -41.44
C PRO A 143 54.35 -46.47 -41.60
N ARG A 144 55.29 -46.52 -40.64
CA ARG A 144 55.49 -47.34 -39.45
C ARG A 144 56.87 -46.97 -38.83
N LEU A 145 57.09 -47.39 -37.57
CA LEU A 145 58.39 -47.74 -36.93
C LEU A 145 59.27 -46.53 -36.51
N THR A 146 59.92 -46.48 -35.36
CA THR A 146 60.25 -47.48 -34.31
C THR A 146 60.94 -46.72 -33.16
N THR A 147 60.67 -47.13 -31.91
CA THR A 147 61.63 -47.39 -30.80
C THR A 147 62.63 -46.29 -30.42
N THR A 148 63.04 -46.00 -29.19
CA THR A 148 62.93 -46.59 -27.85
C THR A 148 64.06 -45.88 -27.08
N LYS A 149 63.77 -45.28 -25.91
CA LYS A 149 64.69 -45.09 -24.74
C LYS A 149 66.03 -44.35 -24.97
N VAL A 150 66.78 -43.83 -23.99
CA VAL A 150 66.70 -43.70 -22.52
C VAL A 150 67.61 -42.53 -22.11
N SER A 151 67.26 -41.96 -20.97
CA SER A 151 67.99 -41.09 -20.03
C SER A 151 69.53 -41.03 -20.07
N ARG A 152 70.08 -39.84 -19.82
CA ARG A 152 70.60 -39.41 -18.51
C ARG A 152 70.76 -37.91 -18.44
#